data_AF-A0AAV9T8Q8-F1
#
_entry.id   AF-A0AAV9T8Q8-F1
#
_cell.length_a   1.000
_cell.length_b   1.000
_cell.length_c   1.000
_cell.angle_alpha   90.00
_cell.angle_beta   90.00
_cell.angle_gamma   90.00
#
_symmetry.space_group_name_H-M   'P 1'
#
loop_
_entity.id
_entity.type
_entity.pdbx_description
1 polymer ?
#
loop_
_entity_poly.entity_id
_entity_poly.type
_entity_poly.pdbx_seq_one_letter_code
_entity_poly.pdbx_strand_id
1 'polypeptide(L)'
;MFEPLHLLSEVAAEVLPSTDPASHTEKYKGRIAQLKRRARDLEVPTPSDPRIQRAAAKAEVFRASTLVYLSRATNSDLIRPSELCLLVDRSLSLMQHMSPCERPLPLLILGCEARTDVERLRVLDLVSSTENTPPDRELHYIRILLHALWTQDDLHAEDNVEPDYMEKLSVVFSASSLLPHFG
;
A
#
# COMPACT_ATOMS: atom_id res chain seq x y z
N MET A 1 5.19 19.90 6.01
CA MET A 1 4.73 18.51 6.15
C MET A 1 4.56 17.93 4.75
N PHE A 2 5.01 16.71 4.48
CA PHE A 2 4.92 16.12 3.15
C PHE A 2 3.51 15.57 2.92
N GLU A 3 2.70 16.28 2.12
CA GLU A 3 1.26 16.04 1.97
C GLU A 3 0.87 14.61 1.53
N PRO A 4 1.56 13.96 0.55
CA PRO A 4 1.23 12.60 0.16
C PRO A 4 1.32 11.58 1.30
N LEU A 5 2.34 11.69 2.17
CA LEU A 5 2.46 10.85 3.35
C LEU A 5 1.37 11.17 4.37
N HIS A 6 1.11 12.45 4.62
CA HIS A 6 0.07 12.86 5.58
C HIS A 6 -1.30 12.32 5.18
N LEU A 7 -1.65 12.38 3.89
CA LEU A 7 -2.90 11.84 3.38
C LEU A 7 -2.98 10.32 3.54
N LEU A 8 -1.89 9.59 3.27
CA LEU A 8 -1.86 8.15 3.50
C LEU A 8 -2.08 7.82 4.98
N SER A 9 -1.42 8.53 5.89
CA SER A 9 -1.58 8.35 7.33
C SER A 9 -3.01 8.66 7.79
N GLU A 10 -3.61 9.75 7.29
CA GLU A 10 -5.00 10.12 7.57
C GLU A 10 -5.97 9.03 7.10
N VAL A 11 -5.78 8.53 5.88
CA VAL A 11 -6.58 7.44 5.32
C VAL A 11 -6.43 6.16 6.15
N ALA A 12 -5.21 5.78 6.52
CA ALA A 12 -4.96 4.59 7.32
C ALA A 12 -5.66 4.65 8.69
N ALA A 13 -5.78 5.84 9.28
CA ALA A 13 -6.47 6.06 10.55
C ALA A 13 -8.00 6.11 10.43
N GLU A 14 -8.54 6.47 9.27
CA GLU A 14 -9.98 6.70 9.05
C GLU A 14 -10.70 5.48 8.46
N VAL A 15 -10.00 4.61 7.75
CA VAL A 15 -10.59 3.42 7.12
C VAL A 15 -10.95 2.39 8.18
N LEU A 16 -12.21 1.96 8.16
CA LEU A 16 -12.74 0.96 9.07
C LEU A 16 -12.97 -0.37 8.34
N PRO A 17 -12.83 -1.53 9.03
CA PRO A 17 -13.24 -2.81 8.48
C PRO A 17 -14.72 -2.81 8.09
N SER A 18 -15.08 -3.58 7.07
CA SER A 18 -16.47 -3.70 6.60
C SER A 18 -17.43 -4.28 7.65
N THR A 19 -16.88 -4.98 8.66
CA THR A 19 -17.62 -5.52 9.81
C THR A 19 -17.96 -4.46 10.86
N ASP A 20 -17.35 -3.28 10.83
CA ASP A 20 -17.65 -2.19 11.77
C ASP A 20 -18.96 -1.49 11.35
N PRO A 21 -20.00 -1.43 12.20
CA PRO A 21 -21.25 -0.75 11.87
C PRO A 21 -21.07 0.72 11.43
N ALA A 22 -20.04 1.41 11.94
CA ALA A 22 -19.77 2.80 11.58
C ALA A 22 -19.34 2.96 10.11
N SER A 23 -18.78 1.91 9.48
CA SER A 23 -18.37 1.90 8.07
C SER A 23 -19.56 2.01 7.10
N HIS A 24 -20.78 1.78 7.57
CA HIS A 24 -22.01 1.84 6.76
C HIS A 24 -22.73 3.18 6.85
N THR A 25 -22.26 4.09 7.73
CA THR A 25 -22.89 5.40 7.94
C THR A 25 -22.64 6.35 6.77
N GLU A 26 -23.60 7.21 6.47
CA GLU A 26 -23.43 8.25 5.43
C GLU A 26 -22.30 9.23 5.76
N LYS A 27 -22.05 9.47 7.06
CA LYS A 27 -20.90 10.26 7.52
C LYS A 27 -19.58 9.61 7.10
N TYR A 28 -19.42 8.31 7.33
CA TYR A 28 -18.23 7.56 6.92
C TYR A 28 -18.08 7.54 5.39
N LYS A 29 -19.15 7.21 4.65
CA LYS A 29 -19.11 7.20 3.18
C LYS A 29 -18.73 8.57 2.61
N GLY A 30 -19.28 9.65 3.17
CA GLY A 30 -18.94 11.02 2.80
C GLY A 30 -17.47 11.35 3.09
N ARG A 31 -16.94 10.92 4.24
CA ARG A 31 -15.53 11.08 4.60
C ARG A 31 -14.60 10.33 3.65
N ILE A 32 -14.88 9.06 3.37
CA ILE A 32 -14.12 8.24 2.43
C ILE A 32 -14.17 8.85 1.01
N ALA A 33 -15.33 9.35 0.56
CA ALA A 33 -15.45 10.01 -0.74
C ALA A 33 -14.60 11.29 -0.82
N GLN A 34 -14.53 12.07 0.27
CA GLN A 34 -13.66 13.24 0.38
C GLN A 34 -12.18 12.86 0.30
N LEU A 35 -11.75 11.85 1.06
CA LEU A 35 -10.36 11.37 1.05
C LEU A 35 -9.96 10.83 -0.33
N LYS A 36 -10.86 10.08 -0.98
CA LYS A 36 -10.67 9.61 -2.36
C LYS A 36 -10.45 10.76 -3.35
N ARG A 37 -11.26 11.82 -3.26
CA ARG A 37 -11.10 13.01 -4.11
C ARG A 37 -9.74 13.67 -3.88
N ARG A 38 -9.37 13.90 -2.62
CA ARG A 38 -8.06 14.48 -2.26
C ARG A 38 -6.90 13.66 -2.81
N ALA A 39 -6.97 12.33 -2.74
CA ALA A 39 -5.93 11.45 -3.28
C ALA A 39 -5.81 11.52 -4.81
N ARG A 40 -6.93 11.69 -5.53
CA ARG A 40 -6.92 11.86 -7.00
C ARG A 40 -6.37 13.22 -7.42
N ASP A 41 -6.78 14.27 -6.72
CA ASP A 41 -6.47 15.66 -7.06
C ASP A 41 -5.11 16.12 -6.51
N LEU A 42 -4.40 15.25 -5.77
CA LEU A 42 -3.10 15.54 -5.19
C LEU A 42 -2.07 15.85 -6.29
N GLU A 43 -1.52 17.05 -6.27
CA GLU A 43 -0.48 17.45 -7.22
C GLU A 43 0.84 16.72 -6.94
N VAL A 44 1.33 16.01 -7.96
CA VAL A 44 2.62 15.32 -7.91
C VAL A 44 3.61 16.08 -8.80
N PRO A 45 4.83 16.37 -8.32
CA PRO A 45 5.83 17.06 -9.11
C PRO A 45 6.15 16.33 -10.42
N THR A 46 6.32 17.08 -11.51
CA THR A 46 6.82 16.53 -12.78
C THR A 46 8.33 16.30 -12.68
N PRO A 47 8.87 15.11 -13.00
CA PRO A 47 10.30 14.85 -12.93
C PRO A 47 11.05 15.62 -14.04
N SER A 48 11.69 16.74 -13.68
CA SER A 48 12.51 17.55 -14.61
C SER A 48 14.02 17.48 -14.34
N ASP A 49 14.43 17.13 -13.12
CA ASP A 49 15.83 16.91 -12.71
C ASP A 49 15.93 15.75 -11.70
N PRO A 50 17.13 15.21 -11.38
CA PRO A 50 17.28 14.05 -10.49
C PRO A 50 16.76 14.23 -9.05
N ARG A 51 16.81 15.46 -8.48
CA ARG A 51 16.28 15.73 -7.14
C ARG A 51 14.77 15.81 -7.17
N ILE A 52 14.23 16.49 -8.18
CA ILE A 52 12.79 16.56 -8.44
C ILE A 52 12.27 15.16 -8.79
N GLN A 53 13.05 14.32 -9.47
CA GLN A 53 12.71 12.93 -9.79
C GLN A 53 12.51 12.10 -8.52
N ARG A 54 13.38 12.22 -7.52
CA ARG A 54 13.20 11.55 -6.22
C ARG A 54 11.94 12.05 -5.51
N ALA A 55 11.75 13.36 -5.45
CA ALA A 55 10.57 13.96 -4.80
C ALA A 55 9.26 13.58 -5.52
N ALA A 56 9.26 13.59 -6.85
CA ALA A 56 8.16 13.17 -7.71
C ALA A 56 7.85 11.68 -7.53
N ALA A 57 8.87 10.82 -7.57
CA ALA A 57 8.73 9.39 -7.34
C ALA A 57 8.14 9.10 -5.96
N LYS A 58 8.68 9.74 -4.92
CA LYS A 58 8.15 9.65 -3.56
C LYS A 58 6.67 10.07 -3.51
N ALA A 59 6.35 11.25 -4.03
CA ALA A 59 4.98 11.77 -4.03
C ALA A 59 4.01 10.84 -4.79
N GLU A 60 4.40 10.34 -5.95
CA GLU A 60 3.58 9.41 -6.74
C GLU A 60 3.38 8.08 -6.02
N VAL A 61 4.41 7.50 -5.41
CA VAL A 61 4.30 6.22 -4.70
C VAL A 61 3.38 6.35 -3.49
N PHE A 62 3.47 7.43 -2.70
CA PHE A 62 2.57 7.66 -1.58
C PHE A 62 1.12 7.90 -2.03
N ARG A 63 0.93 8.69 -3.10
CA ARG A 63 -0.39 8.93 -3.72
C ARG A 63 -1.02 7.62 -4.21
N ALA A 64 -0.26 6.83 -4.96
CA ALA A 64 -0.70 5.55 -5.50
C ALA A 64 -1.04 4.55 -4.40
N SER A 65 -0.19 4.44 -3.36
CA SER A 65 -0.45 3.60 -2.19
C SER A 65 -1.76 4.00 -1.51
N THR A 66 -2.02 5.30 -1.37
CA THR A 66 -3.28 5.82 -0.81
C THR A 66 -4.49 5.39 -1.63
N LEU A 67 -4.40 5.52 -2.95
CA LEU A 67 -5.47 5.14 -3.88
C LEU A 67 -5.73 3.64 -3.87
N VAL A 68 -4.68 2.82 -3.88
CA VAL A 68 -4.76 1.35 -3.81
C VAL A 68 -5.40 0.94 -2.49
N TYR A 69 -4.89 1.45 -1.37
CA TYR A 69 -5.42 1.15 -0.04
C TYR A 69 -6.89 1.54 0.08
N LEU A 70 -7.28 2.74 -0.36
CA LEU A 70 -8.69 3.16 -0.38
C LEU A 70 -9.55 2.26 -1.27
N SER A 71 -9.07 1.87 -2.45
CA SER A 71 -9.83 1.02 -3.37
C SER A 71 -10.10 -0.35 -2.75
N ARG A 72 -9.07 -0.97 -2.17
CA ARG A 72 -9.12 -2.31 -1.59
C ARG A 72 -9.85 -2.36 -0.26
N ALA A 73 -9.50 -1.48 0.67
CA ALA A 73 -10.04 -1.50 2.02
C ALA A 73 -11.50 -1.05 2.12
N THR A 74 -12.02 -0.38 1.09
CA THR A 74 -13.42 0.07 1.05
C THR A 74 -14.27 -0.67 0.02
N ASN A 75 -13.73 -1.73 -0.61
CA ASN A 75 -14.37 -2.51 -1.68
C ASN A 75 -15.02 -1.59 -2.73
N SER A 76 -14.30 -0.55 -3.14
CA SER A 76 -14.84 0.52 -3.96
C SER A 76 -14.39 0.37 -5.40
N ASP A 77 -15.33 0.61 -6.33
CA ASP A 77 -15.07 0.75 -7.77
C ASP A 77 -14.38 2.08 -8.12
N LEU A 78 -13.48 2.54 -7.23
CA LEU A 78 -12.77 3.80 -7.36
C LEU A 78 -11.90 3.83 -8.60
N ILE A 79 -11.23 2.70 -8.85
CA ILE A 79 -10.26 2.49 -9.90
C ILE A 79 -10.64 1.18 -10.57
N ARG A 80 -10.72 1.19 -11.91
CA ARG A 80 -10.96 -0.05 -12.65
C ARG A 80 -9.81 -1.03 -12.40
N PRO A 81 -10.04 -2.34 -12.32
CA PRO A 81 -8.98 -3.31 -12.04
C PRO A 81 -7.74 -3.15 -12.93
N SER A 82 -7.92 -2.94 -14.24
CA SER A 82 -6.81 -2.72 -15.18
C SER A 82 -6.01 -1.44 -14.90
N GLU A 83 -6.68 -0.39 -14.44
CA GLU A 83 -6.04 0.89 -14.09
C GLU A 83 -5.31 0.78 -12.75
N LEU A 84 -5.83 -0.01 -11.82
CA LEU A 84 -5.18 -0.32 -10.55
C LEU A 84 -3.88 -1.09 -10.80
N CYS A 85 -3.89 -2.11 -11.66
CA CYS A 85 -2.68 -2.86 -12.04
C CYS A 85 -1.60 -1.94 -12.61
N LEU A 86 -1.96 -1.07 -13.56
CA LEU A 86 -1.02 -0.10 -14.15
C LEU A 86 -0.46 0.88 -13.11
N LEU A 87 -1.30 1.34 -12.17
CA LEU A 87 -0.88 2.23 -11.09
C LEU A 87 0.12 1.53 -10.16
N VAL A 88 -0.14 0.27 -9.79
CA VAL A 88 0.74 -0.56 -8.96
C VAL A 88 2.08 -0.79 -9.66
N ASP A 89 2.08 -1.25 -10.91
CA ASP A 89 3.29 -1.55 -11.68
C ASP A 89 4.20 -0.32 -11.82
N ARG A 90 3.61 0.83 -12.15
CA ARG A 90 4.33 2.09 -12.25
C ARG A 90 4.91 2.50 -10.89
N SER A 91 4.17 2.33 -9.81
CA SER A 91 4.59 2.73 -8.47
C SER A 91 5.72 1.86 -7.94
N LEU A 92 5.65 0.53 -8.11
CA LEU A 92 6.74 -0.38 -7.79
C LEU A 92 8.02 -0.02 -8.55
N SER A 93 7.90 0.36 -9.83
CA SER A 93 9.04 0.82 -10.63
C SER A 93 9.65 2.14 -10.13
N LEU A 94 8.85 3.01 -9.50
CA LEU A 94 9.32 4.28 -8.93
C LEU A 94 10.00 4.12 -7.57
N MET A 95 9.74 3.04 -6.84
CA MET A 95 10.32 2.80 -5.50
C MET A 95 11.84 2.72 -5.49
N GLN A 96 12.47 2.31 -6.59
CA GLN A 96 13.93 2.31 -6.73
C GLN A 96 14.56 3.70 -6.50
N HIS A 97 13.78 4.77 -6.71
CA HIS A 97 14.22 6.15 -6.52
C HIS A 97 14.00 6.68 -5.10
N MET A 98 13.23 5.99 -4.25
CA MET A 98 12.92 6.39 -2.87
C MET A 98 14.02 5.94 -1.89
N SER A 99 14.12 6.62 -0.73
CA SER A 99 14.97 6.14 0.36
C SER A 99 14.40 4.87 0.98
N PRO A 100 15.22 3.88 1.41
CA PRO A 100 14.75 2.66 2.10
C PRO A 100 13.75 2.92 3.23
N CYS A 101 14.03 3.90 4.10
CA CYS A 101 13.17 4.27 5.23
C CYS A 101 11.79 4.82 4.85
N GLU A 102 11.57 5.20 3.59
CA GLU A 102 10.29 5.74 3.11
C GLU A 102 9.41 4.66 2.47
N ARG A 103 9.97 3.48 2.22
CA ARG A 103 9.34 2.39 1.47
C ARG A 103 8.44 1.46 2.28
N PRO A 104 8.59 1.21 3.60
CA PRO A 104 7.93 0.07 4.24
C PRO A 104 6.41 0.01 4.07
N LEU A 105 5.70 1.09 4.38
CA LEU A 105 4.25 1.13 4.26
C LEU A 105 3.78 1.07 2.80
N PRO A 106 4.32 1.88 1.86
CA PRO A 106 4.03 1.74 0.43
C PRO A 106 4.33 0.33 -0.13
N LEU A 107 5.45 -0.29 0.27
CA LEU A 107 5.82 -1.65 -0.14
C LEU A 107 4.82 -2.68 0.36
N LEU A 108 4.32 -2.53 1.59
CA LEU A 108 3.30 -3.41 2.12
C LEU A 108 2.04 -3.34 1.25
N ILE A 109 1.50 -2.13 1.07
CA ILE A 109 0.25 -1.90 0.34
C ILE A 109 0.37 -2.36 -1.11
N LEU A 110 1.42 -1.92 -1.81
CA LEU A 110 1.59 -2.23 -3.23
C LEU A 110 2.04 -3.68 -3.45
N GLY A 111 2.80 -4.26 -2.51
CA GLY A 111 3.20 -5.66 -2.55
C GLY A 111 2.05 -6.64 -2.33
N CYS A 112 0.99 -6.23 -1.61
CA CYS A 112 -0.25 -7.01 -1.50
C CYS A 112 -0.94 -7.24 -2.85
N GLU A 113 -0.62 -6.44 -3.86
CA GLU A 113 -1.23 -6.51 -5.18
C GLU A 113 -0.51 -7.48 -6.12
N ALA A 114 0.64 -8.03 -5.72
CA ALA A 114 1.37 -9.03 -6.50
C ALA A 114 0.63 -10.38 -6.48
N ARG A 115 0.20 -10.84 -7.67
CA ARG A 115 -0.61 -12.06 -7.85
C ARG A 115 0.16 -13.20 -8.51
N THR A 116 1.32 -12.91 -9.10
CA THR A 116 2.18 -13.91 -9.75
C THR A 116 3.54 -13.98 -9.07
N ASP A 117 4.21 -15.13 -9.18
CA ASP A 117 5.58 -15.29 -8.66
C ASP A 117 6.55 -14.26 -9.23
N VAL A 118 6.38 -13.87 -10.50
CA VAL A 118 7.20 -12.84 -11.16
C VAL A 118 7.00 -11.48 -10.48
N GLU A 119 5.77 -11.09 -10.17
CA GLU A 119 5.48 -9.84 -9.46
C GLU A 119 5.99 -9.90 -8.01
N ARG A 120 5.78 -11.02 -7.32
CA ARG A 120 6.26 -11.25 -5.95
C ARG A 120 7.78 -11.14 -5.86
N LEU A 121 8.50 -11.74 -6.82
CA LEU A 121 9.96 -11.63 -6.92
C LEU A 121 10.40 -10.17 -7.13
N ARG A 122 9.74 -9.41 -8.00
CA ARG A 122 10.05 -7.97 -8.18
C ARG A 122 9.87 -7.17 -6.89
N VAL A 123 8.83 -7.46 -6.11
CA VAL A 123 8.61 -6.82 -4.81
C VAL A 123 9.73 -7.20 -3.84
N LEU A 124 10.13 -8.47 -3.78
CA LEU A 124 11.22 -8.93 -2.92
C LEU A 124 12.57 -8.33 -3.31
N ASP A 125 12.83 -8.14 -4.61
CA ASP A 125 14.04 -7.46 -5.08
C ASP A 125 14.10 -6.01 -4.57
N LEU A 126 12.97 -5.30 -4.51
CA LEU A 126 12.91 -3.93 -3.96
C LEU A 126 13.15 -3.88 -2.45
N VAL A 127 12.79 -4.95 -1.73
CA VAL A 127 13.12 -5.12 -0.31
C VAL A 127 14.62 -5.40 -0.14
N SER A 128 15.18 -6.29 -0.95
CA SER A 128 16.59 -6.71 -0.92
C SER A 128 17.58 -5.71 -1.51
N SER A 129 17.17 -4.76 -2.36
CA SER A 129 18.06 -3.77 -3.00
C SER A 129 18.70 -2.76 -2.01
N THR A 130 18.64 -3.03 -0.71
CA THR A 130 19.03 -2.14 0.40
C THR A 130 20.20 -2.69 1.24
N GLU A 131 20.80 -3.82 0.81
CA GLU A 131 21.81 -4.62 1.53
C GLU A 131 23.13 -3.92 1.90
N ASN A 132 23.36 -2.65 1.53
CA ASN A 132 24.56 -1.91 1.94
C ASN A 132 24.38 -1.10 3.25
N THR A 133 23.28 -1.27 3.98
CA THR A 133 23.03 -0.54 5.25
C THR A 133 22.54 -1.52 6.33
N PRO A 134 23.18 -1.58 7.52
CA PRO A 134 22.81 -2.52 8.57
C PRO A 134 21.44 -2.20 9.20
N PRO A 135 20.82 -3.18 9.83
CA PRO A 135 19.65 -3.86 9.28
C PRO A 135 18.42 -2.94 9.23
N ASP A 136 17.81 -2.83 8.06
CA ASP A 136 16.48 -2.22 7.93
C ASP A 136 15.43 -3.21 8.46
N ARG A 137 15.34 -3.27 9.79
CA ARG A 137 14.45 -4.15 10.56
C ARG A 137 13.01 -4.04 10.05
N GLU A 138 12.60 -2.85 9.61
CA GLU A 138 11.27 -2.61 9.05
C GLU A 138 11.10 -3.34 7.71
N LEU A 139 12.05 -3.21 6.78
CA LEU A 139 12.00 -3.96 5.51
C LEU A 139 12.04 -5.48 5.71
N HIS A 140 12.80 -5.97 6.70
CA HIS A 140 12.76 -7.38 7.07
C HIS A 140 11.36 -7.81 7.52
N TYR A 141 10.66 -6.99 8.31
CA TYR A 141 9.29 -7.26 8.71
C TYR A 141 8.31 -7.19 7.56
N ILE A 142 8.45 -6.21 6.66
CA ILE A 142 7.65 -6.14 5.43
C ILE A 142 7.77 -7.42 4.63
N ARG A 143 8.99 -7.97 4.50
CA ARG A 143 9.19 -9.26 3.82
C ARG A 143 8.38 -10.39 4.45
N ILE A 144 8.44 -10.51 5.79
CA ILE A 144 7.70 -11.54 6.52
C ILE A 144 6.18 -11.37 6.33
N LEU A 145 5.69 -10.14 6.46
CA LEU A 145 4.27 -9.81 6.30
C LEU A 145 3.78 -10.12 4.88
N LEU A 146 4.54 -9.74 3.86
CA LEU A 146 4.21 -10.03 2.46
C LEU A 146 4.14 -11.54 2.19
N HIS A 147 5.11 -12.32 2.68
CA HIS A 147 5.05 -13.77 2.55
C HIS A 147 3.81 -14.37 3.22
N ALA A 148 3.46 -13.90 4.43
CA ALA A 148 2.26 -14.36 5.12
C ALA A 148 0.98 -14.02 4.35
N LEU A 149 0.88 -12.80 3.82
CA LEU A 149 -0.26 -12.34 3.01
C LEU A 149 -0.39 -13.14 1.72
N TRP A 150 0.71 -13.36 0.99
CA TRP A 150 0.70 -14.16 -0.24
C TRP A 150 0.35 -15.62 0.03
N THR A 151 0.84 -16.19 1.13
CA THR A 151 0.46 -17.55 1.55
C THR A 151 -1.04 -17.63 1.84
N GLN A 152 -1.60 -16.63 2.52
CA GLN A 152 -3.05 -16.57 2.73
C GLN A 152 -3.81 -16.43 1.41
N ASP A 153 -3.36 -15.57 0.49
CA ASP A 153 -3.99 -15.41 -0.82
C ASP A 153 -4.00 -16.74 -1.61
N ASP A 154 -2.89 -17.49 -1.57
CA ASP A 154 -2.78 -18.79 -2.25
C ASP A 154 -3.74 -19.83 -1.64
N LEU A 155 -3.88 -19.86 -0.31
CA LEU A 155 -4.84 -20.75 0.37
C LEU A 155 -6.30 -20.39 0.03
N HIS A 156 -6.66 -19.11 0.02
CA HIS A 156 -8.04 -18.68 -0.27
C HIS A 156 -8.42 -18.82 -1.75
N ALA A 157 -7.45 -18.79 -2.65
CA ALA A 157 -7.68 -19.07 -4.07
C ALA A 157 -8.21 -20.50 -4.29
N GLU A 158 -7.87 -21.44 -3.41
CA GLU A 158 -8.40 -22.82 -3.43
C GLU A 158 -9.87 -22.87 -2.99
N ASP A 159 -10.28 -21.96 -2.09
CA ASP A 159 -11.62 -21.93 -1.46
C ASP A 159 -12.65 -21.05 -2.20
N ASN A 160 -12.27 -20.33 -3.26
CA ASN A 160 -13.11 -19.37 -4.02
C ASN A 160 -13.73 -18.24 -3.17
N VAL A 161 -13.13 -17.88 -2.04
CA VAL A 161 -13.57 -16.76 -1.18
C VAL A 161 -12.45 -15.75 -1.10
N GLU A 162 -12.64 -14.53 -1.62
CA GLU A 162 -11.65 -13.45 -1.42
C GLU A 162 -11.91 -12.79 -0.06
N PRO A 163 -11.00 -12.93 0.93
CA PRO A 163 -11.19 -12.33 2.24
C PRO A 163 -11.12 -10.80 2.16
N ASP A 164 -11.90 -10.11 3.00
CA ASP A 164 -11.90 -8.66 3.10
C ASP A 164 -10.46 -8.15 3.35
N TYR A 165 -10.06 -7.12 2.61
CA TYR A 165 -8.69 -6.62 2.64
C TYR A 165 -8.24 -6.21 4.05
N MET A 166 -9.14 -5.60 4.84
CA MET A 166 -8.83 -5.19 6.21
C MET A 166 -8.78 -6.37 7.17
N GLU A 167 -9.64 -7.37 6.97
CA GLU A 167 -9.59 -8.62 7.73
C GLU A 167 -8.28 -9.36 7.49
N LYS A 168 -7.86 -9.48 6.23
CA LYS A 168 -6.59 -10.09 5.82
C LYS A 168 -5.39 -9.42 6.49
N LEU A 169 -5.31 -8.09 6.40
CA LEU A 169 -4.25 -7.31 7.06
C LEU A 169 -4.27 -7.52 8.58
N SER A 170 -5.46 -7.49 9.20
CA SER A 170 -5.62 -7.70 10.64
C SER A 170 -5.14 -9.09 11.09
N VAL A 171 -5.50 -10.15 10.35
CA VAL A 171 -5.07 -11.51 10.66
C VAL A 171 -3.56 -11.62 10.58
N VAL A 172 -2.94 -11.11 9.51
CA VAL A 172 -1.48 -11.17 9.36
C VAL A 172 -0.78 -10.33 10.44
N PHE A 173 -1.25 -9.13 10.74
CA PHE A 173 -0.69 -8.29 11.80
C PHE A 173 -0.85 -8.89 13.19
N SER A 174 -1.93 -9.63 13.45
CA SER A 174 -2.18 -10.27 14.74
C SER A 174 -1.41 -11.59 14.91
N ALA A 175 -1.22 -12.32 13.80
CA ALA A 175 -0.46 -13.57 13.78
C ALA A 175 1.06 -13.35 13.77
N SER A 176 1.51 -12.26 13.14
CA SER A 176 2.87 -11.77 13.31
C SER A 176 2.94 -11.08 14.67
N SER A 177 3.77 -11.52 15.61
CA SER A 177 4.01 -10.82 16.89
C SER A 177 4.77 -9.49 16.71
N LEU A 178 4.58 -8.84 15.56
CA LEU A 178 5.47 -7.89 14.90
C LEU A 178 4.58 -6.81 14.27
N LEU A 179 3.90 -6.02 15.09
CA LEU A 179 3.21 -4.84 14.60
C LEU A 179 4.26 -3.87 14.02
N PRO A 180 4.19 -3.52 12.72
CA PRO A 180 5.08 -2.51 12.17
C PRO A 180 4.81 -1.17 12.86
N HIS A 181 5.86 -0.57 13.42
CA HIS A 181 5.76 0.73 14.08
C HIS A 181 5.98 1.82 13.02
N PHE A 182 4.89 2.38 12.51
CA PHE A 182 4.97 3.54 11.61
C PHE A 182 5.07 4.81 12.47
N GLY A 183 6.30 5.21 12.79
CA GLY A 183 6.63 6.41 13.56
C GLY A 183 6.62 7.69 12.74
#